data_AF-A0A934LX02-F1
#
_entry.id   AF-A0A934LX02-F1
#
_cell.length_a   1.000
_cell.length_b   1.000
_cell.length_c   1.000
_cell.angle_alpha   90.00
_cell.angle_beta   90.00
_cell.angle_gamma   90.00
#
_symmetry.space_group_name_H-M   'P 1'
#
loop_
_entity.id
_entity.type
_entity.pdbx_description
1 polymer ?
#
loop_
_entity_poly.entity_id
_entity_poly.type
_entity_poly.pdbx_seq_one_letter_code
_entity_poly.pdbx_strand_id
1 'polypeptide(L)'
;MSVARRVLLLTGLAVFLISVVIALARWGHNPPAYGWIVFSSDRSGVWQYYRMRPDGSKPQRLRTAPSVPMSAQSPNGEWVVFIVAQGSNADIYVRRTDGSERQRLTYAAEDDWSPSWSPDSQWIFFTSGRSGSQDIYRMRADGSAVQRLTDSPADDRDPVWQPPIWRPFYPVIGAAVGLLCIAAALGSLRP
;
A
#
# COMPACT_ATOMS: atom_id res chain seq x y z
N MET A 1 -40.20 -24.44 -23.23
CA MET A 1 -39.69 -23.15 -22.69
C MET A 1 -39.33 -22.25 -23.86
N SER A 2 -39.82 -21.01 -23.89
CA SER A 2 -39.53 -20.07 -24.99
C SER A 2 -38.07 -19.62 -24.98
N VAL A 3 -37.53 -19.30 -26.16
CA VAL A 3 -36.15 -18.81 -26.35
C VAL A 3 -35.87 -17.59 -25.46
N ALA A 4 -36.86 -16.72 -25.27
CA ALA A 4 -36.78 -15.55 -24.39
C ALA A 4 -36.49 -15.90 -22.92
N ARG A 5 -37.06 -17.00 -22.40
CA ARG A 5 -36.80 -17.46 -21.02
C ARG A 5 -35.38 -17.99 -20.83
N ARG A 6 -34.80 -18.60 -21.88
CA ARG A 6 -33.41 -19.11 -21.84
C ARG A 6 -32.39 -17.97 -21.91
N VAL A 7 -32.65 -16.93 -22.70
CA VAL A 7 -31.77 -15.75 -22.79
C VAL A 7 -31.75 -14.97 -21.47
N LEU A 8 -32.90 -14.76 -20.83
CA LEU A 8 -32.98 -14.04 -19.53
C LEU A 8 -32.25 -14.78 -18.38
N LEU A 9 -32.32 -16.12 -18.37
CA LEU A 9 -31.63 -16.94 -17.38
C LEU A 9 -30.11 -16.92 -17.57
N LEU A 10 -29.63 -16.93 -18.82
CA LEU A 10 -28.21 -16.90 -19.14
C LEU A 10 -27.58 -15.53 -18.84
N THR A 11 -28.29 -14.43 -19.11
CA THR A 11 -27.79 -13.08 -18.78
C THR A 11 -27.80 -12.82 -17.27
N GLY A 12 -28.84 -13.26 -16.55
CA GLY A 12 -28.89 -13.16 -15.09
C GLY A 12 -27.79 -13.96 -14.39
N LEU A 13 -27.49 -15.17 -14.86
CA LEU A 13 -26.41 -16.00 -14.34
C LEU A 13 -25.04 -15.38 -14.64
N ALA A 14 -24.83 -14.84 -15.84
CA ALA A 14 -23.57 -14.19 -16.20
C ALA A 14 -23.29 -12.94 -15.34
N VAL A 15 -24.30 -12.10 -15.10
CA VAL A 15 -24.18 -10.93 -14.21
C VAL A 15 -23.89 -11.37 -12.77
N PHE A 16 -24.60 -12.38 -12.27
CA PHE A 16 -24.35 -12.93 -10.93
C PHE A 16 -22.92 -13.48 -10.78
N LEU A 17 -22.44 -14.24 -11.76
CA LEU A 17 -21.07 -14.78 -11.76
C LEU A 17 -20.02 -13.68 -11.84
N ILE A 18 -20.23 -12.63 -12.65
CA ILE A 18 -19.34 -11.46 -12.70
C ILE A 18 -19.32 -10.73 -11.36
N SER A 19 -20.48 -10.53 -10.73
CA SER A 19 -20.56 -9.93 -9.39
C SER A 19 -19.90 -10.78 -8.32
N VAL A 20 -20.03 -12.11 -8.38
CA VAL A 20 -19.34 -13.05 -7.47
C VAL A 20 -17.84 -13.04 -7.72
N VAL A 21 -17.37 -13.00 -8.97
CA VAL A 21 -15.93 -12.91 -9.29
C VAL A 21 -15.35 -11.56 -8.85
N ILE A 22 -16.05 -10.45 -9.04
CA ILE A 22 -15.64 -9.12 -8.53
C ILE A 22 -15.66 -9.09 -7.00
N ALA A 23 -16.67 -9.70 -6.38
CA ALA A 23 -16.75 -9.82 -4.93
C ALA A 23 -15.61 -10.69 -4.40
N LEU A 24 -15.30 -11.83 -5.02
CA LEU A 24 -14.19 -12.70 -4.62
C LEU A 24 -12.82 -12.04 -4.90
N ALA A 25 -12.69 -11.22 -5.95
CA ALA A 25 -11.48 -10.44 -6.21
C ALA A 25 -11.25 -9.34 -5.17
N ARG A 26 -12.31 -8.79 -4.55
CA ARG A 26 -12.18 -7.83 -3.43
C ARG A 26 -11.69 -8.47 -2.13
N TRP A 27 -11.72 -9.79 -2.01
CA TRP A 27 -11.32 -10.53 -0.82
C TRP A 27 -9.94 -11.15 -1.00
N GLY A 28 -8.88 -10.37 -0.79
CA GLY A 28 -7.54 -10.95 -0.60
C GLY A 28 -6.40 -10.38 -1.43
N HIS A 29 -6.53 -9.22 -2.07
CA HIS A 29 -5.34 -8.54 -2.58
C HIS A 29 -4.43 -8.14 -1.41
N ASN A 30 -3.37 -8.90 -1.15
CA ASN A 30 -2.21 -8.47 -0.38
C ASN A 30 -1.69 -7.15 -0.95
N PRO A 31 -0.97 -6.33 -0.17
CA PRO A 31 -0.29 -5.17 -0.73
C PRO A 31 0.56 -5.63 -1.94
N PRO A 32 0.77 -4.79 -2.96
CA PRO A 32 1.39 -5.22 -4.20
C PRO A 32 2.66 -6.02 -3.90
N ALA A 33 2.80 -7.19 -4.53
CA ALA A 33 3.88 -8.14 -4.24
C ALA A 33 5.30 -7.58 -4.50
N TYR A 34 5.37 -6.39 -5.09
CA TYR A 34 6.57 -5.63 -5.39
C TYR A 34 6.68 -4.42 -4.44
N GLY A 35 7.77 -4.34 -3.68
CA GLY A 35 8.02 -3.26 -2.73
C GLY A 35 8.60 -3.77 -1.42
N TRP A 36 8.93 -2.85 -0.52
CA TRP A 36 9.43 -3.16 0.82
C TRP A 36 8.72 -2.30 1.85
N ILE A 37 8.44 -2.86 3.03
CA ILE A 37 8.11 -2.07 4.21
C ILE A 37 9.44 -1.74 4.89
N VAL A 38 9.69 -0.47 5.17
CA VAL A 38 10.83 0.00 5.97
C VAL A 38 10.33 0.37 7.35
N PHE A 39 11.07 0.02 8.39
CA PHE A 39 10.73 0.33 9.78
C PHE A 39 12.00 0.50 10.63
N SER A 40 11.88 1.13 11.79
CA SER A 40 12.95 1.26 12.78
C SER A 40 12.83 0.12 13.81
N SER A 41 13.96 -0.41 14.28
CA SER A 41 13.99 -1.50 15.26
C SER A 41 15.22 -1.43 16.14
N ASP A 42 15.06 -1.73 17.43
CA ASP A 42 16.16 -1.81 18.41
C ASP A 42 16.71 -3.23 18.61
N ARG A 43 16.29 -4.21 17.80
CA ARG A 43 16.64 -5.64 17.91
C ARG A 43 18.14 -5.98 17.90
N SER A 44 19.01 -5.03 17.59
CA SER A 44 20.47 -5.17 17.63
C SER A 44 21.13 -4.49 18.84
N GLY A 45 20.32 -4.02 19.80
CA GLY A 45 20.76 -3.25 20.98
C GLY A 45 20.87 -1.75 20.73
N VAL A 46 20.67 -1.29 19.49
CA VAL A 46 20.61 0.13 19.10
C VAL A 46 19.57 0.32 17.99
N TRP A 47 18.90 1.47 17.97
CA TRP A 47 17.91 1.80 16.94
C TRP A 47 18.52 1.81 15.54
N GLN A 48 18.00 0.96 14.66
CA GLN A 48 18.46 0.78 13.29
C GLN A 48 17.29 0.59 12.34
N TYR A 49 17.53 0.82 11.06
CA TYR A 49 16.51 0.62 10.04
C TYR A 49 16.53 -0.80 9.50
N TYR A 50 15.34 -1.35 9.30
CA TYR A 50 15.12 -2.65 8.70
C TYR A 50 14.13 -2.52 7.55
N ARG A 51 14.10 -3.53 6.70
CA ARG A 51 13.04 -3.71 5.71
C ARG A 51 12.55 -5.14 5.68
N MET A 52 11.30 -5.33 5.25
CA MET A 52 10.72 -6.65 5.03
C MET A 52 9.77 -6.65 3.83
N ARG A 53 9.41 -7.83 3.36
CA ARG A 53 8.36 -7.98 2.36
C ARG A 53 7.00 -7.57 2.95
N PRO A 54 6.03 -7.20 2.09
CA PRO A 54 4.69 -6.77 2.54
C PRO A 54 3.90 -7.81 3.35
N ASP A 55 4.30 -9.07 3.27
CA ASP A 55 3.75 -10.21 4.00
C ASP A 55 4.47 -10.48 5.34
N GLY A 56 5.42 -9.62 5.74
CA GLY A 56 6.25 -9.78 6.93
C GLY A 56 7.50 -10.64 6.71
N SER A 57 7.62 -11.31 5.56
CA SER A 57 8.74 -12.22 5.32
C SER A 57 10.05 -11.49 4.97
N LYS A 58 11.17 -12.20 5.13
CA LYS A 58 12.53 -11.74 4.78
C LYS A 58 12.92 -10.39 5.42
N PRO A 59 12.85 -10.25 6.76
CA PRO A 59 13.38 -9.08 7.43
C PRO A 59 14.89 -8.95 7.19
N GLN A 60 15.35 -7.75 6.85
CA GLN A 60 16.74 -7.44 6.53
C GLN A 60 17.13 -6.10 7.14
N ARG A 61 18.28 -6.05 7.80
CA ARG A 61 18.86 -4.80 8.31
C ARG A 61 19.35 -3.92 7.15
N LEU A 62 19.07 -2.62 7.24
CA LEU A 62 19.65 -1.59 6.37
C LEU A 62 20.91 -1.03 7.00
N ARG A 63 21.93 -0.79 6.16
CA ARG A 63 23.20 -0.19 6.60
C ARG A 63 23.13 1.33 6.78
N THR A 64 22.18 1.97 6.11
CA THR A 64 21.97 3.42 6.13
C THR A 64 20.49 3.73 6.26
N ALA A 65 20.17 4.91 6.82
CA ALA A 65 18.82 5.42 6.86
C ALA A 65 18.30 5.68 5.43
N PRO A 66 17.16 5.11 5.03
CA PRO A 66 16.55 5.42 3.75
C PRO A 66 15.80 6.76 3.83
N SER A 67 15.82 7.56 2.76
CA SER A 67 14.96 8.73 2.62
C SER A 67 13.56 8.27 2.17
N VAL A 68 12.64 8.11 3.13
CA VAL A 68 11.27 7.66 2.87
C VAL A 68 10.29 8.71 3.40
N PRO A 69 9.43 9.29 2.56
CA PRO A 69 8.38 10.19 3.04
C PRO A 69 7.28 9.40 3.74
N MET A 70 6.89 9.81 4.94
CA MET A 70 5.68 9.31 5.60
C MET A 70 4.45 9.86 4.86
N SER A 71 3.76 9.03 4.07
CA SER A 71 2.53 9.47 3.37
C SER A 71 1.30 9.21 4.23
N ALA A 72 0.77 10.26 4.86
CA ALA A 72 -0.53 10.22 5.55
C ALA A 72 -1.72 10.23 4.57
N GLN A 73 -1.54 10.78 3.36
CA GLN A 73 -2.56 10.73 2.32
C GLN A 73 -2.48 9.42 1.52
N SER A 74 -3.62 8.86 1.13
CA SER A 74 -3.67 7.72 0.23
C SER A 74 -3.15 8.11 -1.16
N PRO A 75 -2.42 7.22 -1.85
CA PRO A 75 -1.90 7.50 -3.20
C PRO A 75 -2.96 7.90 -4.23
N ASN A 76 -4.20 7.42 -4.09
CA ASN A 76 -5.32 7.83 -4.94
C ASN A 76 -5.89 9.22 -4.60
N GLY A 77 -5.41 9.87 -3.54
CA GLY A 77 -5.80 11.23 -3.15
C GLY A 77 -7.16 11.34 -2.47
N GLU A 78 -7.83 10.23 -2.17
CA GLU A 78 -9.19 10.23 -1.61
C GLU A 78 -9.23 10.27 -0.08
N TRP A 79 -8.20 9.76 0.59
CA TRP A 79 -8.21 9.53 2.04
C TRP A 79 -6.98 10.09 2.71
N VAL A 80 -7.13 10.46 3.99
CA VAL A 80 -6.03 10.77 4.89
C VAL A 80 -6.15 9.84 6.09
N VAL A 81 -5.06 9.16 6.42
CA VAL A 81 -4.91 8.39 7.66
C VAL A 81 -4.21 9.27 8.70
N PHE A 82 -4.69 9.22 9.94
CA PHE A 82 -4.16 10.03 11.03
C PHE A 82 -4.42 9.37 12.38
N ILE A 83 -3.76 9.89 13.41
CA ILE A 83 -3.87 9.40 14.78
C ILE A 83 -4.78 10.34 15.56
N VAL A 84 -5.63 9.79 16.42
CA VAL A 84 -6.37 10.57 17.42
C VAL A 84 -6.01 10.04 18.81
N ALA A 85 -5.36 10.89 19.60
CA ALA A 85 -5.09 10.62 21.00
C ALA A 85 -6.30 10.97 21.86
N GLN A 86 -6.75 10.02 22.68
CA GLN A 86 -7.82 10.17 23.66
C GLN A 86 -7.31 9.71 25.03
N GLY A 87 -6.90 10.67 25.87
CA GLY A 87 -6.29 10.37 27.16
C GLY A 87 -4.93 9.69 26.98
N SER A 88 -4.79 8.47 27.50
CA SER A 88 -3.58 7.66 27.44
C SER A 88 -3.57 6.64 26.29
N ASN A 89 -4.52 6.71 25.36
CA ASN A 89 -4.60 5.82 24.21
C ASN A 89 -4.65 6.62 22.91
N ALA A 90 -4.02 6.09 21.86
CA ALA A 90 -4.09 6.63 20.53
C ALA A 90 -4.59 5.56 19.55
N ASP A 91 -5.56 5.93 18.72
CA ASP A 91 -6.08 5.05 17.68
C ASP A 91 -5.90 5.66 16.30
N ILE A 92 -5.95 4.81 15.28
CA ILE A 92 -5.85 5.19 13.88
C ILE A 92 -7.25 5.48 13.34
N TYR A 93 -7.34 6.59 12.62
CA TYR A 93 -8.54 7.05 11.94
C TYR A 93 -8.25 7.33 10.47
N VAL A 94 -9.31 7.28 9.67
CA VAL A 94 -9.31 7.80 8.30
C VAL A 94 -10.40 8.84 8.12
N ARG A 95 -10.16 9.75 7.17
CA ARG A 95 -11.14 10.73 6.71
C ARG A 95 -10.96 10.99 5.23
N ARG A 96 -12.05 11.29 4.50
CA ARG A 96 -11.92 11.75 3.11
C ARG A 96 -11.19 13.08 3.01
N THR A 97 -10.51 13.29 1.89
CA THR A 97 -9.77 14.53 1.60
C THR A 97 -10.68 15.72 1.35
N ASP A 98 -11.91 15.48 0.89
CA ASP A 98 -12.98 16.49 0.77
C ASP A 98 -13.58 16.91 2.13
N GLY A 99 -13.18 16.26 3.23
CA GLY A 99 -13.63 16.54 4.58
C GLY A 99 -14.91 15.81 5.01
N SER A 100 -15.57 15.11 4.09
CA SER A 100 -16.67 14.19 4.43
C SER A 100 -16.12 12.93 5.10
N GLU A 101 -16.99 12.17 5.78
CA GLU A 101 -16.71 10.84 6.36
C GLU A 101 -15.46 10.72 7.26
N ARG A 102 -15.66 10.41 8.54
CA ARG A 102 -14.56 10.06 9.45
C ARG A 102 -14.84 8.72 10.10
N GLN A 103 -13.86 7.84 10.12
CA GLN A 103 -13.98 6.51 10.69
C GLN A 103 -12.78 6.19 11.58
N ARG A 104 -13.04 5.58 12.75
CA ARG A 104 -12.03 4.92 13.59
C ARG A 104 -11.71 3.55 13.00
N LEU A 105 -10.44 3.22 12.81
CA LEU A 105 -10.01 1.95 12.22
C LEU A 105 -9.50 0.96 13.26
N THR A 106 -8.90 1.44 14.35
CA THR A 106 -8.38 0.58 15.40
C THR A 106 -9.06 0.81 16.75
N TYR A 107 -9.08 -0.22 17.58
CA TYR A 107 -9.83 -0.26 18.83
C TYR A 107 -9.07 -0.98 19.95
N ALA A 108 -7.74 -1.05 19.84
CA ALA A 108 -6.92 -1.71 20.85
C ALA A 108 -6.89 -0.86 22.14
N ALA A 109 -6.60 -1.52 23.27
CA ALA A 109 -6.40 -0.82 24.54
C ALA A 109 -5.04 -0.13 24.63
N GLU A 110 -4.09 -0.60 23.81
CA GLU A 110 -2.75 -0.06 23.68
C GLU A 110 -2.66 0.85 22.46
N ASP A 111 -1.66 1.73 22.48
CA ASP A 111 -1.46 2.73 21.44
C ASP A 111 -1.18 2.16 20.05
N ASP A 112 -1.80 2.80 19.05
CA ASP A 112 -1.56 2.61 17.62
C ASP A 112 -1.04 3.90 16.97
N TRP A 113 0.15 3.85 16.37
CA TRP A 113 0.85 5.03 15.84
C TRP A 113 1.47 4.82 14.45
N SER A 114 2.01 5.92 13.92
CA SER A 114 2.76 6.01 12.66
C SER A 114 2.11 5.26 11.49
N PRO A 115 0.84 5.55 11.15
CA PRO A 115 0.18 4.89 10.03
C PRO A 115 0.78 5.34 8.68
N SER A 116 0.90 4.43 7.74
CA SER A 116 1.29 4.71 6.36
C SER A 116 0.52 3.88 5.35
N TRP A 117 0.30 4.45 4.16
CA TRP A 117 -0.44 3.79 3.08
C TRP A 117 0.45 2.87 2.22
N SER A 118 -0.16 1.78 1.75
CA SER A 118 0.34 1.04 0.58
C SER A 118 0.09 1.82 -0.72
N PRO A 119 0.88 1.57 -1.78
CA PRO A 119 0.86 2.37 -3.02
C PRO A 119 -0.42 2.14 -3.84
N ASP A 120 -1.14 1.05 -3.58
CA ASP A 120 -2.43 0.72 -4.18
C ASP A 120 -3.63 1.31 -3.41
N SER A 121 -3.38 2.07 -2.33
CA SER A 121 -4.41 2.63 -1.43
C SER A 121 -5.31 1.58 -0.77
N GLN A 122 -4.91 0.29 -0.71
CA GLN A 122 -5.74 -0.78 -0.16
C GLN A 122 -5.38 -1.17 1.28
N TRP A 123 -4.16 -0.85 1.72
CA TRP A 123 -3.62 -1.25 3.00
C TRP A 123 -3.04 -0.08 3.76
N ILE A 124 -3.10 -0.19 5.08
CA ILE A 124 -2.46 0.71 6.03
C ILE A 124 -1.50 -0.13 6.88
N PHE A 125 -0.26 0.30 6.97
CA PHE A 125 0.74 -0.22 7.89
C PHE A 125 0.80 0.68 9.11
N PHE A 126 1.01 0.13 10.29
CA PHE A 126 1.05 0.91 11.52
C PHE A 126 1.82 0.19 12.63
N THR A 127 2.20 0.95 13.66
CA THR A 127 2.84 0.43 14.87
C THR A 127 1.78 0.18 15.92
N SER A 128 1.84 -0.93 16.66
CA SER A 128 0.93 -1.20 17.77
C SER A 128 1.62 -1.90 18.94
N GLY A 129 1.29 -1.47 20.16
CA GLY A 129 1.72 -2.10 21.41
C GLY A 129 0.88 -3.31 21.86
N ARG A 130 -0.16 -3.70 21.09
CA ARG A 130 -1.18 -4.68 21.52
C ARG A 130 -0.69 -6.10 21.83
N SER A 131 0.59 -6.40 21.58
CA SER A 131 1.22 -7.70 21.85
C SER A 131 2.32 -7.64 22.90
N GLY A 132 2.41 -6.55 23.66
CA GLY A 132 3.36 -6.36 24.76
C GLY A 132 4.69 -5.69 24.36
N SER A 133 5.08 -5.79 23.09
CA SER A 133 6.11 -4.96 22.44
C SER A 133 5.48 -4.10 21.36
N GLN A 134 6.19 -3.06 20.90
CA GLN A 134 5.78 -2.31 19.71
C GLN A 134 6.07 -3.16 18.47
N ASP A 135 5.05 -3.53 17.71
CA ASP A 135 5.21 -4.30 16.47
C ASP A 135 4.59 -3.61 15.27
N ILE A 136 5.01 -4.03 14.08
CA ILE A 136 4.41 -3.59 12.83
C ILE A 136 3.19 -4.46 12.51
N TYR A 137 2.08 -3.79 12.24
CA TYR A 137 0.83 -4.38 11.77
C TYR A 137 0.46 -3.86 10.39
N ARG A 138 -0.44 -4.59 9.74
CA ARG A 138 -1.19 -4.12 8.57
C ARG A 138 -2.68 -4.34 8.74
N MET A 139 -3.48 -3.53 8.07
CA MET A 139 -4.93 -3.71 7.94
C MET A 139 -5.40 -3.17 6.59
N ARG A 140 -6.61 -3.55 6.19
CA ARG A 140 -7.30 -2.95 5.05
C ARG A 140 -7.62 -1.48 5.32
N ALA A 141 -7.80 -0.71 4.25
CA ALA A 141 -8.23 0.69 4.30
C ALA A 141 -9.51 0.93 5.12
N ASP A 142 -10.38 -0.08 5.21
CA ASP A 142 -11.63 -0.07 5.98
C ASP A 142 -11.47 -0.52 7.45
N GLY A 143 -10.24 -0.86 7.89
CA GLY A 143 -9.91 -1.34 9.22
C GLY A 143 -10.02 -2.86 9.40
N SER A 144 -10.47 -3.60 8.38
CA SER A 144 -10.57 -5.06 8.45
C SER A 144 -9.23 -5.78 8.23
N ALA A 145 -9.22 -7.10 8.45
CA ALA A 145 -8.07 -7.98 8.20
C ALA A 145 -6.76 -7.52 8.87
N VAL A 146 -6.85 -7.08 10.13
CA VAL A 146 -5.68 -6.71 10.92
C VAL A 146 -4.75 -7.91 11.10
N GLN A 147 -3.46 -7.73 10.83
CA GLN A 147 -2.45 -8.77 10.91
C GLN A 147 -1.12 -8.21 11.44
N ARG A 148 -0.51 -8.92 12.39
CA ARG A 148 0.85 -8.67 12.89
C ARG A 148 1.89 -9.12 11.86
N LEU A 149 2.88 -8.29 11.57
CA LEU A 149 3.95 -8.55 10.59
C LEU A 149 5.32 -8.79 11.24
N THR A 150 5.57 -8.26 12.43
CA THR A 150 6.79 -8.51 13.20
C THR A 150 6.44 -9.09 14.56
N ASP A 151 7.27 -10.02 15.07
CA ASP A 151 7.01 -10.77 16.30
C ASP A 151 8.21 -10.90 17.24
N SER A 152 9.24 -10.09 17.05
CA SER A 152 10.42 -10.11 17.91
C SER A 152 10.16 -9.41 19.24
N PRO A 153 10.90 -9.73 20.32
CA PRO A 153 10.79 -9.03 21.61
C PRO A 153 11.32 -7.58 21.57
N ALA A 154 11.87 -7.16 20.44
CA ALA A 154 12.35 -5.81 20.19
C ALA A 154 11.20 -4.89 19.77
N ASP A 155 11.36 -3.59 19.98
CA ASP A 155 10.40 -2.61 19.48
C ASP A 155 10.65 -2.35 17.99
N ASP A 156 9.62 -2.52 17.18
CA ASP A 156 9.58 -2.19 15.77
C ASP A 156 8.58 -1.05 15.54
N ARG A 157 9.01 0.04 14.92
CA ARG A 157 8.22 1.28 14.80
C ARG A 157 8.31 1.93 13.42
N ASP A 158 7.42 2.89 13.19
CA ASP A 158 7.43 3.81 12.04
C ASP A 158 7.46 3.12 10.66
N PRO A 159 6.50 2.22 10.37
CA PRO A 159 6.47 1.53 9.10
C PRO A 159 6.16 2.51 7.97
N VAL A 160 6.98 2.49 6.92
CA VAL A 160 6.75 3.25 5.69
C VAL A 160 6.87 2.34 4.48
N TRP A 161 5.96 2.48 3.53
CA TRP A 161 6.07 1.79 2.26
C TRP A 161 7.20 2.40 1.40
N GLN A 162 8.16 1.56 1.02
CA GLN A 162 9.14 1.87 0.00
C GLN A 162 8.70 1.24 -1.33
N PRO A 163 8.31 2.04 -2.35
CA PRO A 163 8.03 1.50 -3.66
C PRO A 163 9.30 0.85 -4.23
N PRO A 164 9.17 -0.14 -5.14
CA PRO A 164 10.32 -0.64 -5.86
C PRO A 164 11.06 0.54 -6.49
N ILE A 165 12.38 0.60 -6.30
CA ILE A 165 13.22 1.63 -6.93
C ILE A 165 12.98 1.50 -8.43
N TRP A 166 12.35 2.52 -9.02
CA TRP A 166 12.15 2.58 -10.46
C TRP A 166 13.55 2.73 -11.08
N ARG A 167 14.12 1.61 -11.53
CA ARG A 167 15.25 1.65 -12.44
C ARG A 167 14.63 1.81 -13.82
N PRO A 168 14.76 2.97 -14.49
CA PRO A 168 14.53 2.99 -15.92
C PRO A 168 15.43 1.89 -16.49
N PHE A 169 14.83 0.84 -17.03
CA PHE A 169 15.53 0.04 -18.02
C PHE A 169 15.80 1.03 -19.15
N TYR A 170 17.01 1.57 -19.22
CA TYR A 170 17.56 1.93 -20.49
C TYR A 170 17.89 0.59 -21.15
N PRO A 171 17.08 0.07 -22.10
CA PRO A 171 17.60 -0.98 -22.94
C PRO A 171 18.85 -0.40 -23.59
N VAL A 172 20.00 -1.02 -23.34
CA VAL A 172 21.16 -0.86 -24.21
C VAL A 172 20.79 -1.58 -25.51
N ILE A 173 19.90 -0.96 -26.28
CA ILE A 173 19.55 -1.35 -27.63
C ILE A 173 19.78 -0.12 -28.49
N GLY A 174 20.92 -0.13 -29.18
CA GLY A 174 21.05 0.52 -30.46
C GLY A 174 21.83 1.82 -30.49
N ALA A 175 23.14 1.72 -30.69
CA ALA A 175 23.92 2.67 -31.48
C ALA A 175 23.46 2.73 -32.96
N ALA A 176 22.16 2.67 -33.25
CA ALA A 176 21.62 2.57 -34.61
C ALA A 176 20.22 3.20 -34.82
N VAL A 177 19.75 4.07 -33.92
CA VAL A 177 18.62 4.97 -34.23
C VAL A 177 19.01 6.42 -33.94
N GLY A 178 20.20 6.80 -34.39
CA GLY A 178 20.57 8.17 -34.66
C GLY A 178 20.52 8.40 -36.16
N LEU A 179 19.33 8.34 -36.78
CA LEU A 179 19.07 8.74 -38.18
C LEU A 179 17.58 8.53 -38.55
N LEU A 180 16.63 9.09 -37.78
CA LEU A 180 15.28 9.35 -38.34
C LEU A 180 14.46 10.40 -37.54
N CYS A 181 15.10 11.46 -37.04
CA CYS A 181 14.38 12.63 -36.50
C CYS A 181 14.81 13.97 -37.15
N ILE A 182 15.60 13.94 -38.24
CA ILE A 182 15.93 15.13 -39.02
C ILE A 182 15.61 14.85 -40.49
N ALA A 183 14.33 14.66 -40.81
CA ALA A 183 13.83 14.73 -42.19
C ALA A 183 12.38 15.24 -42.29
N ALA A 184 11.70 15.52 -41.16
CA ALA A 184 10.35 16.08 -41.14
C ALA A 184 10.30 17.59 -40.85
N ALA A 185 11.45 18.28 -40.79
CA ALA A 185 11.55 19.71 -40.45
C ALA A 185 12.13 20.60 -41.58
N LEU A 186 12.23 20.10 -42.82
CA LEU A 186 12.64 20.90 -44.00
C LEU A 186 11.69 20.72 -45.20
N GLY A 187 10.43 20.39 -44.95
CA GLY A 187 9.40 20.23 -46.00
C GLY A 187 8.46 21.42 -46.19
N SER A 188 8.67 22.55 -45.50
CA SER A 188 7.80 23.74 -45.62
C SER A 188 8.59 24.99 -45.99
N LEU A 189 9.25 24.96 -47.15
CA LEU A 189 9.67 26.15 -47.90
C LEU A 189 9.22 26.03 -49.36
N ARG A 190 7.95 26.39 -49.57
CA ARG A 190 7.35 27.13 -50.70
C ARG A 190 7.50 26.60 -52.14
N PRO A 191 6.55 26.97 -53.02
CA PRO A 191 6.76 28.17 -53.85
C PRO A 191 5.99 29.40 -53.37
#